data_AF-A0AA40AWM7-F1
#
_entry.id   AF-A0AA40AWM7-F1
#
_cell.length_a   1.000
_cell.length_b   1.000
_cell.length_c   1.000
_cell.angle_alpha   90.00
_cell.angle_beta   90.00
_cell.angle_gamma   90.00
#
_symmetry.space_group_name_H-M   'P 1'
#
loop_
_entity.id
_entity.type
_entity.pdbx_description
1 polymer ?
#
loop_
_entity_poly.entity_id
_entity_poly.type
_entity_poly.pdbx_seq_one_letter_code
_entity_poly.pdbx_strand_id
1 'polypeptide(L)'
;LPTKLPLVIRDAVTVAKRLEILYLWVDRYCIDQTNETELAAQIKLINLIYGCTLVTIFAAAGEGPEHGLPGITKGRDEYRQPCAKIGDQLFSWTMPSAPELVAKSKWNTRGWTYQEIVFSKSQLILTDDQAFLE
;
A
#
# COMPACT_ATOMS: atom_id res chain seq x y z
N LEU A 1 12.98 -12.12 11.56
CA LEU A 1 11.56 -11.69 11.62
C LEU A 1 10.84 -12.49 12.71
N PRO A 2 9.84 -11.91 13.40
CA PRO A 2 9.07 -12.62 14.42
C PRO A 2 8.30 -13.81 13.83
N THR A 3 7.94 -14.80 14.65
CA THR A 3 7.17 -15.99 14.25
C THR A 3 5.76 -15.65 13.75
N LYS A 4 5.15 -14.58 14.27
CA LYS A 4 3.88 -14.04 13.80
C LYS A 4 4.10 -12.68 13.16
N LEU A 5 3.93 -12.61 11.83
CA LEU A 5 3.97 -11.37 11.06
C LEU A 5 2.55 -10.87 10.82
N PRO A 6 2.31 -9.55 10.91
CA PRO A 6 1.04 -8.98 10.47
C PRO A 6 0.77 -9.30 9.00
N LEU A 7 -0.50 -9.47 8.67
CA LEU A 7 -0.91 -9.92 7.34
C LEU A 7 -0.42 -8.98 6.22
N VAL A 8 -0.47 -7.67 6.43
CA VAL A 8 0.03 -6.67 5.45
C VAL A 8 1.50 -6.92 5.10
N ILE A 9 2.34 -7.28 6.07
CA ILE A 9 3.77 -7.52 5.83
C ILE A 9 3.98 -8.82 5.07
N ARG A 10 3.23 -9.87 5.42
CA ARG A 10 3.28 -11.16 4.70
C ARG A 10 2.85 -11.00 3.25
N ASP A 11 1.80 -10.21 3.02
CA ASP A 11 1.31 -9.93 1.69
C ASP A 11 2.31 -9.05 0.91
N ALA A 12 2.94 -8.06 1.55
CA ALA A 12 3.99 -7.24 0.94
C ALA A 12 5.20 -8.09 0.50
N VAL A 13 5.62 -9.07 1.30
CA VAL A 13 6.66 -10.05 0.91
C VAL A 13 6.20 -10.86 -0.31
N THR A 14 4.93 -11.23 -0.39
CA THR A 14 4.37 -11.96 -1.53
C THR A 14 4.38 -11.09 -2.79
N VAL A 15 4.02 -9.81 -2.67
CA VAL A 15 4.10 -8.83 -3.75
C VAL A 15 5.54 -8.69 -4.24
N ALA A 16 6.50 -8.46 -3.34
CA ALA A 16 7.92 -8.32 -3.70
C ALA A 16 8.44 -9.54 -4.45
N LYS A 17 8.11 -10.75 -3.97
CA LYS A 17 8.47 -12.02 -4.65
C LYS A 17 7.86 -12.13 -6.05
N ARG A 18 6.58 -11.77 -6.21
CA ARG A 18 5.89 -11.83 -7.52
C ARG A 18 6.42 -10.79 -8.51
N LEU A 19 6.95 -9.68 -8.00
CA LEU A 19 7.61 -8.63 -8.79
C LEU A 19 9.11 -8.90 -8.97
N GLU A 20 9.62 -10.04 -8.51
CA GLU A 20 11.05 -10.40 -8.58
C GLU A 20 11.98 -9.38 -7.88
N ILE A 21 11.46 -8.67 -6.87
CA ILE A 21 12.21 -7.73 -6.06
C ILE A 21 12.85 -8.46 -4.88
N LEU A 22 14.18 -8.44 -4.82
CA LEU A 22 14.96 -9.19 -3.82
C LEU A 22 14.85 -8.62 -2.40
N TYR A 23 14.67 -7.30 -2.27
CA TYR A 23 14.72 -6.60 -0.99
C TYR A 23 13.43 -5.84 -0.73
N LEU A 24 12.86 -6.06 0.46
CA LEU A 24 11.72 -5.31 0.97
C LEU A 24 12.16 -4.55 2.22
N TRP A 25 11.97 -3.23 2.21
CA TRP A 25 12.20 -2.39 3.37
C TRP A 25 10.89 -2.14 4.11
N VAL A 26 10.90 -2.31 5.43
CA VAL A 26 9.75 -2.06 6.32
C VAL A 26 10.25 -1.31 7.54
N ASP A 27 9.78 -0.08 7.73
CA ASP A 27 10.14 0.83 8.83
C ASP A 27 10.25 0.13 10.20
N ARG A 28 9.25 -0.69 10.55
CA ARG A 28 9.15 -1.39 11.83
C ARG A 28 10.25 -2.43 12.06
N TYR A 29 10.85 -2.97 10.98
CA TYR A 29 11.84 -4.04 11.06
C TYR A 29 13.23 -3.63 10.59
N CYS A 30 13.32 -2.59 9.77
CA CYS A 30 14.57 -2.09 9.21
C CYS A 30 15.16 -0.92 10.00
N ILE A 31 14.41 -0.35 10.95
CA ILE A 31 14.89 0.68 11.87
C ILE A 31 14.86 0.11 13.29
N ASP A 32 15.96 0.24 14.03
CA ASP A 32 15.95 -0.03 15.46
C ASP A 32 15.17 1.06 16.20
N GLN A 33 13.92 0.73 16.56
CA GLN A 33 13.02 1.62 17.29
C GLN A 33 13.44 1.83 18.77
N THR A 34 14.39 1.04 19.27
CA THR A 34 14.88 1.15 20.67
C THR A 34 16.11 2.06 20.79
N ASN A 35 16.77 2.36 19.67
CA ASN A 35 17.93 3.23 19.60
C ASN A 35 17.54 4.60 19.04
N GLU A 36 17.34 5.58 19.92
CA GLU A 36 16.92 6.94 19.54
C GLU A 36 17.88 7.62 18.56
N THR A 37 19.19 7.36 18.67
CA THR A 37 20.20 7.97 17.78
C THR A 37 20.09 7.41 16.37
N GLU A 38 19.93 6.09 16.25
CA GLU A 38 19.72 5.44 14.96
C GLU A 38 18.39 5.84 14.35
N LEU A 39 17.31 5.84 15.14
CA LEU A 39 15.98 6.28 14.71
C LEU A 39 16.04 7.71 14.14
N ALA A 40 16.68 8.64 14.86
CA ALA A 40 16.82 10.02 14.39
C ALA A 40 17.66 10.13 13.10
N ALA A 41 18.67 9.27 12.93
CA ALA A 41 19.45 9.21 11.70
C ALA A 41 18.61 8.66 10.52
N GLN A 42 17.86 7.59 10.73
CA GLN A 42 16.99 6.97 9.71
C GLN A 42 15.86 7.91 9.30
N ILE A 43 15.25 8.65 10.24
CA ILE A 43 14.21 9.64 9.94
C ILE A 43 14.71 10.69 8.94
N LYS A 44 15.98 11.11 9.04
CA LYS A 44 16.59 12.07 8.11
C LYS A 44 16.83 11.50 6.70
N LEU A 45 16.79 10.17 6.56
CA LEU A 45 17.03 9.45 5.31
C LEU A 45 15.74 8.95 4.66
N ILE A 46 14.57 9.13 5.28
CA ILE A 46 13.28 8.64 4.78
C ILE A 46 13.01 9.09 3.34
N ASN A 47 13.32 10.34 3.01
CA ASN A 47 13.16 10.88 1.67
C ASN A 47 14.01 10.12 0.63
N LEU A 48 15.24 9.71 0.99
CA LEU A 48 16.11 8.93 0.14
C LEU A 48 15.64 7.49 0.03
N ILE A 49 15.15 6.90 1.12
CA ILE A 49 14.60 5.54 1.12
C ILE A 49 13.44 5.45 0.12
N TYR A 50 12.41 6.30 0.27
CA TYR A 50 11.27 6.33 -0.65
C TYR A 50 11.66 6.82 -2.07
N GLY A 51 12.63 7.72 -2.19
CA GLY A 51 13.12 8.21 -3.48
C GLY A 51 13.95 7.22 -4.29
N CYS A 52 14.44 6.16 -3.64
CA CYS A 52 15.29 5.13 -4.25
C CYS A 52 14.60 3.76 -4.30
N THR A 53 13.35 3.62 -3.87
CA THR A 53 12.59 2.38 -4.06
C THR A 53 12.24 2.18 -5.54
N LEU A 54 12.17 0.90 -5.95
CA LEU A 54 11.63 0.54 -7.26
C LEU A 54 10.11 0.72 -7.31
N VAL A 55 9.45 0.36 -6.21
CA VAL A 55 8.02 0.53 -6.00
C VAL A 55 7.77 0.66 -4.50
N THR A 56 6.85 1.54 -4.12
CA THR A 56 6.36 1.65 -2.75
C THR A 56 4.95 1.11 -2.67
N ILE A 57 4.68 0.24 -1.71
CA ILE A 57 3.35 -0.39 -1.52
C ILE A 57 2.56 0.45 -0.53
N PHE A 58 1.43 1.02 -0.98
CA PHE A 58 0.50 1.74 -0.11
C PHE A 58 -0.69 0.84 0.23
N ALA A 59 -0.77 0.45 1.50
CA ALA A 59 -1.87 -0.34 2.05
C ALA A 59 -3.05 0.59 2.40
N ALA A 60 -3.76 1.07 1.38
CA ALA A 60 -4.90 1.98 1.52
C ALA A 60 -6.23 1.22 1.73
N ALA A 61 -6.17 0.07 2.41
CA ALA A 61 -7.30 -0.83 2.67
C ALA A 61 -7.40 -1.18 4.16
N GLY A 62 -8.62 -1.30 4.66
CA GLY A 62 -8.93 -1.65 6.04
C GLY A 62 -8.37 -0.70 7.11
N GLU A 63 -8.49 -1.13 8.38
CA GLU A 63 -8.22 -0.31 9.56
C GLU A 63 -6.89 -0.62 10.26
N GLY A 64 -6.15 -1.64 9.80
CA GLY A 64 -4.95 -2.07 10.49
C GLY A 64 -4.15 -3.18 9.82
N PRO A 65 -3.00 -3.55 10.42
CA PRO A 65 -2.00 -4.41 9.78
C PRO A 65 -2.44 -5.88 9.66
N GLU A 66 -3.52 -6.28 10.33
CA GLU A 66 -4.15 -7.61 10.23
C GLU A 66 -5.14 -7.72 9.06
N HIS A 67 -5.52 -6.58 8.43
CA HIS A 67 -6.44 -6.57 7.29
C HIS A 67 -5.82 -7.30 6.09
N GLY A 68 -4.55 -7.00 5.81
CA GLY A 68 -3.80 -7.53 4.67
C GLY A 68 -3.82 -6.58 3.47
N LEU A 69 -3.27 -7.06 2.36
CA LEU A 69 -3.33 -6.37 1.07
C LEU A 69 -4.38 -7.07 0.18
N PRO A 70 -5.52 -6.42 -0.10
CA PRO A 70 -6.56 -7.01 -0.93
C PRO A 70 -6.04 -7.38 -2.33
N GLY A 71 -6.42 -8.56 -2.82
CA GLY A 71 -5.98 -9.12 -4.09
C GLY A 71 -4.67 -9.92 -4.04
N ILE A 72 -4.03 -10.05 -2.86
CA ILE A 72 -2.80 -10.83 -2.67
C ILE A 72 -3.09 -12.21 -2.08
N THR A 73 -3.29 -12.29 -0.75
CA THR A 73 -3.64 -13.56 -0.08
C THR A 73 -5.13 -13.67 0.17
N LYS A 74 -5.80 -12.54 0.42
CA LYS A 74 -7.26 -12.44 0.41
C LYS A 74 -7.68 -11.91 -0.95
N GLY A 75 -8.72 -12.50 -1.55
CA GLY A 75 -9.37 -11.88 -2.71
C GLY A 75 -9.90 -10.50 -2.34
N ARG A 76 -10.07 -9.63 -3.32
CA ARG A 76 -10.97 -8.49 -3.13
C ARG A 76 -12.38 -9.04 -3.08
N ASP A 77 -13.24 -8.44 -2.27
CA ASP A 77 -14.67 -8.71 -2.40
C ASP A 77 -15.07 -8.49 -3.86
N GLU A 78 -15.96 -9.32 -4.40
CA GLU A 78 -16.41 -9.21 -5.78
C GLU A 78 -17.28 -7.94 -5.95
N TYR A 79 -16.70 -6.75 -5.77
CA TYR A 79 -17.32 -5.51 -6.16
C TYR A 79 -17.19 -5.39 -7.68
N ARG A 80 -18.04 -6.16 -8.39
CA ARG A 80 -18.19 -6.02 -9.82
C ARG A 80 -18.76 -4.64 -10.08
N GLN A 81 -18.01 -3.81 -10.80
CA GLN A 81 -18.46 -2.50 -11.27
C GLN A 81 -19.88 -2.64 -11.84
N PRO A 82 -20.90 -2.05 -11.19
CA PRO A 82 -22.27 -2.24 -11.63
C PRO A 82 -22.44 -1.74 -13.06
N CYS A 83 -22.98 -2.57 -13.93
CA CYS A 83 -23.23 -2.24 -15.32
C CYS A 83 -24.66 -2.58 -15.72
N ALA A 84 -25.22 -1.78 -16.62
CA ALA A 84 -26.56 -1.96 -17.17
C ALA A 84 -26.52 -1.78 -18.68
N LYS A 85 -27.08 -2.73 -19.42
CA LYS A 85 -27.27 -2.61 -20.87
C LYS A 85 -28.69 -2.13 -21.16
N ILE A 86 -28.83 -0.99 -21.83
CA ILE A 86 -30.11 -0.41 -22.24
C ILE A 86 -30.08 -0.24 -23.75
N GLY A 87 -30.83 -1.07 -24.48
CA GLY A 87 -30.71 -1.18 -25.93
C GLY A 87 -29.30 -1.61 -26.35
N ASP A 88 -28.67 -0.82 -27.23
CA ASP A 88 -27.30 -1.04 -27.69
C ASP A 88 -26.23 -0.32 -26.86
N GLN A 89 -26.64 0.37 -25.78
CA GLN A 89 -25.72 1.13 -24.92
C GLN A 89 -25.40 0.37 -23.64
N LEU A 90 -24.13 0.39 -23.23
CA LEU A 90 -23.65 -0.12 -21.95
C LEU A 90 -23.33 1.04 -21.03
N PHE A 91 -23.98 1.05 -19.87
CA PHE A 91 -23.74 1.98 -18.78
C PHE A 91 -22.94 1.28 -17.69
N SER A 92 -21.97 1.97 -17.10
CA SER A 92 -21.18 1.46 -15.98
C SER A 92 -21.06 2.54 -14.91
N TRP A 93 -21.12 2.14 -13.65
CA TRP A 93 -20.82 3.05 -12.54
C TRP A 93 -19.38 3.50 -12.57
N THR A 94 -19.14 4.80 -12.39
CA THR A 94 -17.77 5.31 -12.26
C THR A 94 -17.15 4.79 -10.98
N MET A 95 -16.03 4.07 -11.09
CA MET A 95 -15.29 3.62 -9.93
C MET A 95 -14.52 4.79 -9.30
N PRO A 96 -14.35 4.81 -7.97
CA PRO A 96 -13.57 5.86 -7.29
C PRO A 96 -12.14 5.92 -7.82
N SER A 97 -11.57 7.13 -7.87
CA SER A 97 -10.18 7.35 -8.25
C SER A 97 -9.21 6.99 -7.12
N ALA A 98 -7.93 6.74 -7.44
CA ALA A 98 -6.91 6.48 -6.42
C ALA A 98 -6.79 7.62 -5.39
N PRO A 99 -6.74 8.92 -5.79
CA PRO A 99 -6.69 10.02 -4.82
C PRO A 99 -7.89 10.04 -3.88
N GLU A 100 -9.10 9.73 -4.37
CA GLU A 100 -10.31 9.68 -3.55
C GLU A 100 -10.26 8.55 -2.52
N LEU A 101 -9.83 7.35 -2.94
CA LEU A 101 -9.73 6.20 -2.05
C LEU A 101 -8.61 6.38 -1.02
N VAL A 102 -7.46 6.89 -1.45
CA VAL A 102 -6.33 7.21 -0.57
C VAL A 102 -6.75 8.26 0.47
N ALA A 103 -7.42 9.33 0.05
CA ALA A 103 -7.86 10.39 0.96
C ALA A 103 -8.78 9.87 2.08
N LYS A 104 -9.63 8.87 1.78
CA LYS A 104 -10.54 8.24 2.75
C LYS A 104 -9.90 7.13 3.58
N SER A 105 -8.73 6.63 3.18
CA SER A 105 -8.09 5.47 3.82
C SER A 105 -7.58 5.78 5.22
N LYS A 106 -7.62 4.78 6.11
CA LYS A 106 -7.01 4.88 7.45
C LYS A 106 -5.51 5.14 7.37
N TRP A 107 -4.83 4.56 6.37
CA TRP A 107 -3.42 4.77 6.11
C TRP A 107 -3.07 6.26 6.01
N ASN A 108 -3.85 7.04 5.25
CA ASN A 108 -3.61 8.47 5.04
C ASN A 108 -3.85 9.35 6.29
N THR A 109 -4.34 8.78 7.39
CA THR A 109 -4.47 9.52 8.66
C THR A 109 -3.17 9.56 9.47
N ARG A 110 -2.13 8.82 9.06
CA ARG A 110 -0.83 8.79 9.75
C ARG A 110 0.04 9.94 9.26
N GLY A 111 0.61 10.73 10.19
CA GLY A 111 1.42 11.91 9.82
C GLY A 111 2.62 11.63 8.90
N TRP A 112 3.12 10.40 8.88
CA TRP A 112 4.26 10.00 8.05
C TRP A 112 3.91 9.74 6.58
N THR A 113 2.64 9.50 6.22
CA THR A 113 2.26 9.15 4.82
C THR A 113 2.56 10.25 3.83
N TYR A 114 2.57 11.52 4.25
CA TYR A 114 2.92 12.62 3.38
C TYR A 114 4.31 12.45 2.76
N GLN A 115 5.30 12.02 3.56
CA GLN A 115 6.66 11.76 3.07
C GLN A 115 6.67 10.53 2.15
N GLU A 116 5.91 9.50 2.48
CA GLU A 116 5.80 8.29 1.64
C GLU A 116 5.28 8.65 0.25
N ILE A 117 4.21 9.45 0.16
CA ILE A 117 3.58 9.88 -1.10
C ILE A 117 4.53 10.77 -1.90
N VAL A 118 5.08 11.82 -1.29
CA VAL A 118 5.85 12.84 -2.01
C VAL A 118 7.17 12.31 -2.56
N PHE A 119 7.81 11.36 -1.88
CA PHE A 119 9.11 10.86 -2.30
C PHE A 119 9.06 9.58 -3.12
N SER A 120 7.95 8.84 -3.11
CA SER A 120 7.83 7.60 -3.90
C SER A 120 7.64 7.91 -5.39
N LYS A 121 8.57 7.41 -6.21
CA LYS A 121 8.54 7.57 -7.68
C LYS A 121 7.60 6.60 -8.40
N SER A 122 7.29 5.47 -7.76
CA SER A 122 6.32 4.50 -8.25
C SER A 122 5.54 3.94 -7.08
N GLN A 123 4.21 4.00 -7.17
CA GLN A 123 3.29 3.74 -6.07
C GLN A 123 2.33 2.62 -6.46
N LEU A 124 2.43 1.48 -5.78
CA LEU A 124 1.45 0.42 -5.88
C LEU A 124 0.42 0.61 -4.77
N ILE A 125 -0.71 1.21 -5.12
CA ILE A 125 -1.79 1.53 -4.19
C ILE A 125 -2.79 0.37 -4.20
N LEU A 126 -2.97 -0.27 -3.05
CA LEU A 126 -3.89 -1.39 -2.89
C LEU A 126 -5.03 -0.98 -1.96
N THR A 127 -6.23 -0.91 -2.52
CA THR A 127 -7.48 -0.63 -1.81
C THR A 127 -8.36 -1.88 -1.77
N ASP A 128 -9.45 -1.82 -0.99
CA ASP A 128 -10.43 -2.91 -0.96
C ASP A 128 -11.10 -3.11 -2.33
N ASP A 129 -11.29 -2.04 -3.10
CA ASP A 129 -11.96 -2.06 -4.41
C ASP A 129 -11.02 -2.31 -5.59
N GLN A 130 -9.84 -1.69 -5.58
CA GLN A 130 -9.00 -1.52 -6.78
C GLN A 130 -7.49 -1.59 -6.45
N ALA A 131 -6.69 -1.76 -7.50
CA ALA A 131 -5.25 -1.60 -7.46
C ALA A 131 -4.83 -0.55 -8.48
N PHE A 132 -3.96 0.37 -8.08
CA PHE A 132 -3.41 1.40 -8.94
C PHE A 132 -1.89 1.31 -8.94
N LEU A 133 -1.30 1.59 -10.10
CA LEU A 133 0.13 1.80 -10.25
C LEU A 133 0.31 3.22 -10.81
N GLU A 134 0.82 4.11 -9.97
CA GLU A 134 1.11 5.52 -10.31
C GLU A 134 2.61 5.82 -10.32
#